data_AF-A0A936Q9I3-F1
#
_entry.id   AF-A0A936Q9I3-F1
#
_cell.length_a   1.000
_cell.length_b   1.000
_cell.length_c   1.000
_cell.angle_alpha   90.00
_cell.angle_beta   90.00
_cell.angle_gamma   90.00
#
_symmetry.space_group_name_H-M   'P 1'
#
loop_
_entity.id
_entity.type
_entity.pdbx_description
1 polymer ?
#
loop_
_entity_poly.entity_id
_entity_poly.type
_entity_poly.pdbx_seq_one_letter_code
_entity_poly.pdbx_strand_id
1 'polypeptide(L)'
;MKRTALACLAVALLFAPSPALAEPGDRKTYTKTHPFGPDRESKVGIRQGPVTIESVRIRNWPDADDFADAERDLNETHTMVVEFEYSNRDEARDWKCLYVVTINGKDGAVWAENDRTATLDAGKIGDTNKMFVKMKTRYYKQVRSFKVRYEIWRK
;
A
#
# COMPACT_ATOMS: atom_id res chain seq x y z
N MET A 1 45.75 5.72 68.16
CA MET A 1 44.55 6.58 68.00
C MET A 1 44.07 6.49 66.57
N LYS A 2 42.82 6.07 66.39
CA LYS A 2 42.17 5.78 65.10
C LYS A 2 41.77 7.08 64.40
N ARG A 3 42.01 7.20 63.10
CA ARG A 3 41.29 8.13 62.20
C ARG A 3 41.04 7.47 60.86
N THR A 4 39.88 6.85 60.78
CA THR A 4 39.20 6.40 59.56
C THR A 4 38.74 7.62 58.77
N ALA A 5 39.13 7.70 57.50
CA ALA A 5 38.52 8.63 56.55
C ALA A 5 37.52 7.85 55.69
N LEU A 6 36.25 8.27 55.76
CA LEU A 6 35.14 7.78 54.95
C LEU A 6 35.38 8.16 53.48
N ALA A 7 35.37 7.17 52.59
CA ALA A 7 35.22 7.39 51.17
C ALA A 7 33.73 7.38 50.81
N CYS A 8 33.17 8.55 50.46
CA CYS A 8 31.83 8.65 49.90
C CYS A 8 31.84 8.15 48.45
N LEU A 9 31.35 6.95 48.21
CA LEU A 9 31.11 6.42 46.87
C LEU A 9 29.78 7.00 46.35
N ALA A 10 29.86 7.99 45.46
CA ALA A 10 28.70 8.48 44.73
C ALA A 10 28.34 7.46 43.63
N VAL A 11 27.26 6.71 43.83
CA VAL A 11 26.70 5.82 42.80
C VAL A 11 25.99 6.70 41.78
N ALA A 12 26.65 6.94 40.64
CA ALA A 12 26.01 7.51 39.47
C ALA A 12 25.06 6.46 38.87
N LEU A 13 23.77 6.59 39.14
CA LEU A 13 22.71 5.90 38.41
C LEU A 13 22.75 6.37 36.95
N LEU A 14 23.42 5.58 36.11
CA LEU A 14 23.30 5.67 34.66
C LEU A 14 21.83 5.35 34.32
N PHE A 15 21.04 6.40 34.07
CA PHE A 15 19.81 6.28 33.30
C PHE A 15 20.20 5.82 31.89
N ALA A 16 20.27 4.49 31.70
CA ALA A 16 20.26 3.94 30.36
C ALA A 16 18.92 4.31 29.73
N PRO A 17 18.89 4.98 28.56
CA PRO A 17 17.65 5.11 27.81
C PRO A 17 17.18 3.70 27.50
N SER A 18 16.05 3.30 28.09
CA SER A 18 15.39 2.07 27.67
C SER A 18 15.11 2.20 26.17
N PRO A 19 15.42 1.18 25.33
CA PRO A 19 14.99 1.20 23.95
C PRO A 19 13.47 1.33 23.99
N ALA A 20 12.94 2.44 23.45
CA ALA A 20 11.51 2.66 23.34
C ALA A 20 10.90 1.41 22.69
N LEU A 21 10.10 0.68 23.47
CA LEU A 21 9.22 -0.35 22.94
C LEU A 21 8.32 0.36 21.92
N ALA A 22 8.48 0.02 20.64
CA ALA A 22 7.66 0.60 19.58
C ALA A 22 6.17 0.44 19.93
N GLU A 23 5.52 1.59 20.09
CA GLU A 23 4.09 1.73 20.41
C GLU A 23 3.20 1.06 19.36
N PRO A 24 1.90 0.86 19.63
CA PRO A 24 0.95 0.36 18.65
C PRO A 24 0.86 1.23 17.39
N GLY A 25 1.64 0.82 16.39
CA GLY A 25 1.32 0.91 14.97
C GLY A 25 1.65 2.23 14.29
N ASP A 26 2.94 2.54 14.12
CA ASP A 26 3.37 3.59 13.18
C ASP A 26 2.77 3.34 11.81
N ARG A 27 1.73 4.12 11.47
CA ARG A 27 1.18 4.13 10.14
C ARG A 27 2.23 4.72 9.20
N LYS A 28 2.67 3.98 8.19
CA LYS A 28 3.61 4.50 7.19
C LYS A 28 2.94 4.59 5.83
N THR A 29 3.29 5.66 5.12
CA THR A 29 2.75 5.98 3.81
C THR A 29 3.81 5.79 2.74
N TYR A 30 3.44 5.14 1.66
CA TYR A 30 4.27 4.91 0.49
C TYR A 30 3.50 5.31 -0.77
N THR A 31 4.18 5.84 -1.77
CA THR A 31 3.57 6.15 -3.06
C THR A 31 4.41 5.54 -4.17
N LYS A 32 3.79 4.77 -5.07
CA LYS A 32 4.43 4.19 -6.24
C LYS A 32 3.60 4.41 -7.49
N THR A 33 4.29 4.55 -8.62
CA THR A 33 3.67 4.64 -9.95
C THR A 33 3.91 3.32 -10.68
N HIS A 34 2.87 2.78 -11.29
CA HIS A 34 2.89 1.48 -11.98
C HIS A 34 2.45 1.64 -13.44
N PRO A 35 2.98 0.85 -14.37
CA PRO A 35 2.50 0.83 -15.76
C PRO A 35 1.03 0.45 -15.83
N PHE A 36 0.28 1.13 -16.69
CA PHE A 36 -1.13 0.87 -16.95
C PHE A 36 -1.27 0.01 -18.21
N GLY A 37 -1.94 -1.14 -18.12
CA GLY A 37 -2.12 -2.06 -19.24
C GLY A 37 -2.73 -3.40 -18.82
N PRO A 38 -3.25 -4.18 -19.78
CA PRO A 38 -3.82 -5.51 -19.51
C PRO A 38 -2.73 -6.48 -19.04
N ASP A 39 -3.06 -7.31 -18.04
CA ASP A 39 -2.25 -8.43 -17.54
C ASP A 39 -0.79 -8.09 -17.16
N ARG A 40 -0.51 -6.82 -16.89
CA ARG A 40 0.81 -6.37 -16.43
C ARG A 40 0.87 -6.44 -14.91
N GLU A 41 1.56 -7.46 -14.40
CA GLU A 41 2.01 -7.46 -13.02
C GLU A 41 3.22 -6.54 -12.85
N SER A 42 3.16 -5.67 -11.84
CA SER A 42 4.26 -4.79 -11.43
C SER A 42 4.70 -5.14 -10.03
N LYS A 43 6.01 -5.36 -9.82
CA LYS A 43 6.57 -5.59 -8.49
C LYS A 43 6.51 -4.31 -7.66
N VAL A 44 5.85 -4.40 -6.50
CA VAL A 44 5.67 -3.29 -5.56
C VAL A 44 6.84 -3.28 -4.57
N GLY A 45 7.09 -4.38 -3.86
CA GLY A 45 8.25 -4.53 -2.96
C GLY A 45 8.27 -3.55 -1.77
N ILE A 46 7.11 -3.12 -1.25
CA ILE A 46 7.04 -2.31 -0.03
C ILE A 46 7.11 -3.26 1.16
N ARG A 47 7.97 -2.97 2.15
CA ARG A 47 8.08 -3.76 3.39
C ARG A 47 7.87 -2.89 4.62
N GLN A 48 7.04 -3.38 5.55
CA GLN A 48 6.83 -2.78 6.87
C GLN A 48 6.68 -3.87 7.92
N GLY A 49 7.73 -4.06 8.72
CA GLY A 49 7.77 -5.15 9.69
C GLY A 49 7.60 -6.52 8.98
N PRO A 50 6.64 -7.35 9.41
CA PRO A 50 6.39 -8.67 8.82
C PRO A 50 5.58 -8.61 7.51
N VAL A 51 5.07 -7.44 7.14
CA VAL A 51 4.24 -7.24 5.95
C VAL A 51 5.11 -6.87 4.75
N THR A 52 4.80 -7.50 3.61
CA THR A 52 5.29 -7.10 2.28
C THR A 52 4.10 -6.92 1.33
N ILE A 53 4.04 -5.80 0.62
CA ILE A 53 3.19 -5.68 -0.58
C ILE A 53 4.06 -6.09 -1.77
N GLU A 54 3.72 -7.22 -2.38
CA GLU A 54 4.57 -7.93 -3.34
C GLU A 54 4.41 -7.36 -4.74
N SER A 55 3.18 -7.32 -5.23
CA SER A 55 2.86 -6.93 -6.61
C SER A 55 1.51 -6.24 -6.71
N VAL A 56 1.30 -5.57 -7.84
CA VAL A 56 0.00 -5.03 -8.25
C VAL A 56 -0.24 -5.35 -9.71
N ARG A 57 -1.49 -5.68 -10.07
CA ARG A 57 -1.93 -5.88 -11.45
C ARG A 57 -3.35 -5.37 -11.69
N ILE A 58 -3.63 -5.00 -12.93
CA ILE A 58 -4.98 -4.65 -13.39
C ILE A 58 -5.60 -5.89 -14.03
N ARG A 59 -6.83 -6.21 -13.63
CA ARG A 59 -7.69 -7.24 -14.20
C ARG A 59 -9.00 -6.61 -14.69
N ASN A 60 -9.80 -7.41 -15.39
CA ASN A 60 -11.04 -6.96 -16.02
C ASN A 60 -10.80 -5.77 -16.96
N TRP A 61 -9.88 -5.94 -17.90
CA TRP A 61 -9.58 -4.92 -18.90
C TRP A 61 -10.73 -4.83 -19.91
N PRO A 62 -11.06 -3.63 -20.44
CA PRO A 62 -12.10 -3.50 -21.46
C PRO A 62 -11.73 -4.31 -22.70
N ASP A 63 -12.70 -5.02 -23.27
CA ASP A 63 -12.52 -5.77 -24.50
C ASP A 63 -12.80 -4.91 -25.75
N ALA A 64 -12.80 -5.53 -26.93
CA ALA A 64 -13.00 -4.83 -28.19
C ALA A 64 -14.40 -4.22 -28.31
N ASP A 65 -15.43 -4.86 -27.77
CA ASP A 65 -16.81 -4.41 -27.84
C ASP A 65 -17.00 -3.22 -26.88
N ASP A 66 -16.44 -3.29 -25.67
CA ASP A 66 -16.40 -2.15 -24.74
C ASP A 66 -15.77 -0.90 -25.40
N PHE A 67 -14.71 -1.10 -26.18
CA PHE A 67 -14.08 0.00 -26.91
C PHE A 67 -14.92 0.51 -28.07
N ALA A 68 -15.62 -0.36 -28.79
CA ALA A 68 -16.51 0.03 -29.89
C ALA A 68 -17.71 0.83 -29.36
N ASP A 69 -18.27 0.43 -28.22
CA ASP A 69 -19.34 1.16 -27.55
C ASP A 69 -18.87 2.54 -27.09
N ALA A 70 -17.65 2.64 -26.57
CA ALA A 70 -17.05 3.91 -26.17
C ALA A 70 -16.73 4.88 -27.32
N GLU A 71 -16.70 4.39 -28.56
CA GLU A 71 -16.62 5.24 -29.76
C GLU A 71 -17.98 5.86 -30.11
N ARG A 72 -19.09 5.22 -29.73
CA ARG A 72 -20.47 5.68 -29.97
C ARG A 72 -21.02 6.50 -28.80
N ASP A 73 -20.71 6.08 -27.56
CA ASP A 73 -21.06 6.79 -26.34
C ASP A 73 -19.81 7.25 -25.58
N LEU A 74 -19.58 8.57 -25.60
CA LEU A 74 -18.45 9.21 -24.92
C LEU A 74 -18.53 9.16 -23.38
N ASN A 75 -19.64 8.67 -22.84
CA ASN A 75 -19.85 8.44 -21.42
C ASN A 75 -19.77 6.96 -21.01
N GLU A 76 -19.50 6.06 -21.96
CA GLU A 76 -19.28 4.65 -21.66
C GLU A 76 -18.13 4.46 -20.66
N THR A 77 -18.31 3.54 -19.70
CA THR A 77 -17.44 3.38 -18.55
C THR A 77 -17.20 1.93 -18.23
N HIS A 78 -15.92 1.58 -18.05
CA HIS A 78 -15.51 0.25 -17.64
C HIS A 78 -15.00 0.24 -16.20
N THR A 79 -15.27 -0.83 -15.47
CA THR A 79 -14.76 -1.03 -14.11
C THR A 79 -13.62 -2.05 -14.13
N MET A 80 -12.38 -1.59 -13.94
CA MET A 80 -11.24 -2.48 -13.76
C MET A 80 -11.16 -2.99 -12.32
N VAL A 81 -10.46 -4.11 -12.13
CA VAL A 81 -10.10 -4.63 -10.81
C VAL A 81 -8.61 -4.42 -10.60
N VAL A 82 -8.22 -3.63 -9.60
CA VAL A 82 -6.83 -3.51 -9.16
C VAL A 82 -6.61 -4.52 -8.05
N GLU A 83 -5.73 -5.49 -8.32
CA GLU A 83 -5.40 -6.60 -7.42
C GLU A 83 -3.99 -6.38 -6.85
N PHE A 84 -3.86 -6.46 -5.53
CA PHE A 84 -2.62 -6.28 -4.79
C PHE A 84 -2.26 -7.60 -4.10
N GLU A 85 -1.09 -8.16 -4.42
CA GLU A 85 -0.56 -9.32 -3.74
C GLU A 85 0.22 -8.87 -2.49
N TYR A 86 0.05 -9.58 -1.38
CA TYR A 86 0.76 -9.32 -0.14
C TYR A 86 1.17 -10.60 0.59
N SER A 87 2.15 -10.42 1.47
CA SER A 87 2.53 -11.40 2.48
C SER A 87 2.51 -10.73 3.84
N ASN A 88 1.98 -11.40 4.86
CA ASN A 88 2.11 -11.05 6.27
C ASN A 88 2.68 -12.25 7.02
N ARG A 89 3.97 -12.16 7.39
CA ARG A 89 4.68 -13.19 8.14
C ARG A 89 4.43 -13.13 9.65
N ASP A 90 3.57 -12.23 10.12
CA ASP A 90 3.09 -12.21 11.50
C ASP A 90 2.01 -13.28 11.63
N GLU A 91 2.28 -14.33 12.40
CA GLU A 91 1.31 -15.42 12.60
C GLU A 91 0.23 -15.07 13.61
N ALA A 92 0.40 -13.98 14.38
CA ALA A 92 -0.47 -13.63 15.49
C ALA A 92 -1.35 -12.40 15.24
N ARG A 93 -0.94 -11.51 14.33
CA ARG A 93 -1.58 -10.20 14.17
C ARG A 93 -1.90 -9.85 12.74
N ASP A 94 -3.14 -9.41 12.55
CA ASP A 94 -3.57 -8.72 11.35
C ASP A 94 -2.87 -7.37 11.22
N TRP A 95 -2.65 -7.00 9.97
CA TRP A 95 -2.31 -5.63 9.60
C TRP A 95 -3.41 -5.04 8.71
N LYS A 96 -3.31 -3.75 8.46
CA LYS A 96 -4.21 -3.03 7.56
C LYS A 96 -3.40 -2.32 6.49
N CYS A 97 -4.00 -2.20 5.31
CA CYS A 97 -3.52 -1.33 4.25
C CYS A 97 -4.68 -0.49 3.70
N LEU A 98 -4.51 0.84 3.66
CA LEU A 98 -5.31 1.72 2.81
C LEU A 98 -4.61 1.81 1.45
N TYR A 99 -5.30 1.38 0.41
CA TYR A 99 -4.90 1.59 -0.98
C TYR A 99 -5.66 2.78 -1.53
N VAL A 100 -4.97 3.75 -2.13
CA VAL A 100 -5.59 4.82 -2.92
C VAL A 100 -5.03 4.75 -4.32
N VAL A 101 -5.89 4.45 -5.29
CA VAL A 101 -5.53 4.37 -6.70
C VAL A 101 -5.97 5.65 -7.39
N THR A 102 -5.02 6.35 -8.00
CA THR A 102 -5.30 7.56 -8.79
C THR A 102 -4.78 7.35 -10.22
N ILE A 103 -5.64 7.61 -11.20
CA ILE A 103 -5.33 7.56 -12.62
C ILE A 103 -5.44 8.97 -13.19
N ASN A 104 -4.32 9.52 -13.63
CA ASN A 104 -4.25 10.84 -14.22
C ASN A 104 -4.27 10.78 -15.75
N GLY A 105 -4.92 11.77 -16.35
CA GLY A 105 -4.87 12.05 -17.77
C GLY A 105 -3.56 12.70 -18.20
N LYS A 106 -3.40 12.81 -19.52
CA LYS A 106 -2.25 13.50 -20.15
C LYS A 106 -2.14 14.99 -19.77
N ASP A 107 -3.26 15.58 -19.38
CA ASP A 107 -3.42 16.96 -18.91
C ASP A 107 -3.18 17.11 -17.40
N GLY A 108 -2.89 16.01 -16.70
CA GLY A 108 -2.74 15.98 -15.25
C GLY A 108 -4.06 15.86 -14.49
N ALA A 109 -5.21 15.98 -15.17
CA ALA A 109 -6.53 15.84 -14.54
C ALA A 109 -6.73 14.42 -14.00
N VAL A 110 -7.44 14.27 -12.89
CA VAL A 110 -7.79 12.94 -12.36
C VAL A 110 -8.94 12.38 -13.20
N TRP A 111 -8.69 11.29 -13.91
CA TRP A 111 -9.69 10.60 -14.74
C TRP A 111 -10.41 9.48 -13.99
N ALA A 112 -9.78 8.91 -12.97
CA ALA A 112 -10.40 8.01 -12.02
C ALA A 112 -9.63 8.00 -10.71
N GLU A 113 -10.36 7.86 -9.61
CA GLU A 113 -9.81 7.66 -8.28
C GLU A 113 -10.74 6.77 -7.47
N ASN A 114 -10.15 5.91 -6.64
CA ASN A 114 -10.88 5.22 -5.60
C ASN A 114 -9.91 4.85 -4.46
N ASP A 115 -10.46 4.55 -3.30
CA ASP A 115 -9.70 4.01 -2.19
C ASP A 115 -10.38 2.80 -1.54
N ARG A 116 -9.58 2.00 -0.84
CA ARG A 116 -10.05 0.86 -0.06
C ARG A 116 -9.10 0.57 1.08
N THR A 117 -9.65 0.45 2.29
CA THR A 117 -8.94 -0.19 3.40
C THR A 117 -9.21 -1.70 3.37
N ALA A 118 -8.15 -2.51 3.46
CA ALA A 118 -8.25 -3.96 3.55
C ALA A 118 -7.38 -4.53 4.68
N THR A 119 -7.72 -5.73 5.14
CA THR A 119 -6.89 -6.49 6.09
C THR A 119 -5.77 -7.20 5.34
N LEU A 120 -4.61 -7.27 5.99
CA LEU A 120 -3.50 -8.13 5.61
C LEU A 120 -3.45 -9.24 6.67
N ASP A 121 -4.17 -10.33 6.41
CA ASP A 121 -4.43 -11.38 7.40
C ASP A 121 -3.13 -12.04 7.88
N ALA A 122 -3.10 -12.38 9.17
CA ALA A 122 -1.96 -13.04 9.81
C ALA A 122 -1.56 -14.36 9.10
N GLY A 123 -0.26 -14.63 9.00
CA GLY A 123 0.31 -15.87 8.48
C GLY A 123 0.13 -16.11 6.98
N LYS A 124 -0.41 -15.15 6.23
CA LYS A 124 -0.64 -15.29 4.79
C LYS A 124 0.61 -14.98 3.97
N ILE A 125 0.88 -15.80 2.95
CA ILE A 125 1.95 -15.57 1.97
C ILE A 125 1.33 -15.60 0.58
N GLY A 126 1.51 -14.53 -0.19
CA GLY A 126 0.97 -14.42 -1.55
C GLY A 126 -0.56 -14.30 -1.64
N ASP A 127 -1.21 -13.76 -0.62
CA ASP A 127 -2.66 -13.52 -0.63
C ASP A 127 -3.00 -12.21 -1.35
N THR A 128 -4.26 -12.00 -1.71
CA THR A 128 -4.68 -10.89 -2.58
C THR A 128 -5.77 -10.01 -2.00
N ASN A 129 -5.57 -8.71 -2.09
CA ASN A 129 -6.61 -7.70 -1.88
C ASN A 129 -7.04 -7.11 -3.22
N LYS A 130 -8.34 -6.82 -3.37
CA LYS A 130 -8.92 -6.33 -4.64
C LYS A 130 -9.72 -5.06 -4.40
N MET A 131 -9.64 -4.13 -5.34
CA MET A 131 -10.53 -2.98 -5.41
C MET A 131 -10.99 -2.70 -6.83
N PHE A 132 -12.14 -2.06 -6.96
CA PHE A 132 -12.75 -1.71 -8.24
C PHE A 132 -12.48 -0.24 -8.55
N VAL A 133 -12.06 0.06 -9.78
CA VAL A 133 -11.86 1.44 -10.23
C VAL A 133 -12.64 1.64 -11.53
N LYS A 134 -13.59 2.58 -11.51
CA LYS A 134 -14.43 2.89 -12.67
C LYS A 134 -13.83 4.09 -13.41
N MET A 135 -13.70 3.96 -14.74
CA MET A 135 -13.15 5.02 -15.59
C MET A 135 -13.86 5.00 -16.95
N LYS A 136 -13.95 6.14 -17.63
CA LYS A 136 -14.44 6.17 -19.02
C LYS A 136 -13.59 5.27 -19.91
N THR A 137 -14.22 4.42 -20.70
CA THR A 137 -13.54 3.36 -21.46
C THR A 137 -12.55 3.93 -22.48
N ARG A 138 -12.89 5.04 -23.14
CA ARG A 138 -12.01 5.76 -24.07
C ARG A 138 -10.67 6.24 -23.46
N TYR A 139 -10.57 6.37 -22.14
CA TYR A 139 -9.35 6.81 -21.47
C TYR A 139 -8.32 5.68 -21.34
N TYR A 140 -8.72 4.41 -21.38
CA TYR A 140 -7.80 3.28 -21.23
C TYR A 140 -6.71 3.27 -22.32
N LYS A 141 -7.05 3.68 -23.56
CA LYS A 141 -6.09 3.80 -24.67
C LYS A 141 -5.07 4.95 -24.49
N GLN A 142 -5.34 5.91 -23.60
CA GLN A 142 -4.54 7.13 -23.41
C GLN A 142 -3.66 7.08 -22.15
N VAL A 143 -4.10 6.40 -21.10
CA VAL A 143 -3.34 6.25 -19.86
C VAL A 143 -2.11 5.37 -20.09
N ARG A 144 -1.01 5.70 -19.40
CA ARG A 144 0.25 4.94 -19.46
C ARG A 144 0.69 4.42 -18.10
N SER A 145 0.26 5.06 -17.04
CA SER A 145 0.57 4.68 -15.66
C SER A 145 -0.55 5.08 -14.71
N PHE A 146 -0.54 4.49 -13.53
CA PHE A 146 -1.40 4.86 -12.42
C PHE A 146 -0.57 4.96 -11.14
N LYS A 147 -1.01 5.81 -10.23
CA LYS A 147 -0.37 6.00 -8.93
C LYS A 147 -1.15 5.21 -7.88
N VAL A 148 -0.41 4.55 -6.99
CA VAL A 148 -0.98 3.94 -5.80
C VAL A 148 -0.28 4.48 -4.57
N ARG A 149 -1.07 4.98 -3.64
CA ARG A 149 -0.65 5.30 -2.28
C ARG A 149 -1.06 4.16 -1.35
N TYR A 150 -0.12 3.72 -0.53
CA TYR A 150 -0.28 2.64 0.43
C TYR A 150 -0.07 3.23 1.82
N GLU A 151 -1.05 3.13 2.72
CA GLU A 151 -0.82 3.37 4.15
C GLU A 151 -0.92 2.06 4.90
N ILE A 152 0.14 1.63 5.56
CA ILE A 152 0.20 0.33 6.26
C ILE A 152 0.34 0.57 7.76
N TRP A 153 -0.48 -0.11 8.55
CA TRP A 153 -0.43 -0.05 10.02
C TRP A 153 -0.84 -1.39 10.64
N ARG A 154 -0.42 -1.60 11.88
CA ARG A 154 -0.85 -2.75 12.68
C ARG A 154 -2.29 -2.53 13.13
N LYS A 155 -3.14 -3.54 13.01
CA LYS A 155 -4.52 -3.48 13.50
C LYS A 155 -4.56 -3.42 15.03
#